data_AF-A0A0F9K7C9-F1
#
_entry.id   AF-A0A0F9K7C9-F1
#
_cell.length_a   1.000
_cell.length_b   1.000
_cell.length_c   1.000
_cell.angle_alpha   90.00
_cell.angle_beta   90.00
_cell.angle_gamma   90.00
#
_symmetry.space_group_name_H-M   'P 1'
#
loop_
_entity.id
_entity.type
_entity.pdbx_description
1 polymer ?
#
loop_
_entity_poly.entity_id
_entity_poly.type
_entity_poly.pdbx_seq_one_letter_code
_entity_poly.pdbx_strand_id
1 'polypeptide(L)'
;MHAEMSRERDVRWVGRYAKWLAVLGVIVVILGLSYGIVASMEWATKAVKPGVLVMLAVAFGTVGIIGSGVIALGLGHLLAYAFGLSQRASWLLRHGDKGLYALAALHLSSYLVITVIKFQADVWSQSWLLVILGLTPLARAFVLVALGLILRRVLPIVEESRTLV
;
A
#
# COMPACT_ATOMS: atom_id res chain seq x y z
N MET A 1 -28.02 22.84 -17.00
CA MET A 1 -27.17 23.98 -16.56
C MET A 1 -26.64 23.90 -15.13
N HIS A 2 -27.42 24.09 -14.06
CA HIS A 2 -26.84 24.06 -12.69
C HIS A 2 -26.25 22.70 -12.27
N ALA A 3 -26.90 21.59 -12.66
CA ALA A 3 -26.43 20.24 -12.38
C ALA A 3 -25.18 19.84 -13.20
N GLU A 4 -25.04 20.33 -14.44
CA GLU A 4 -23.85 20.09 -15.27
C GLU A 4 -22.63 20.85 -14.73
N MET A 5 -22.83 22.11 -14.30
CA MET A 5 -21.77 22.91 -13.70
C MET A 5 -21.29 22.38 -12.34
N SER A 6 -22.13 21.65 -11.59
CA SER A 6 -21.66 20.98 -10.35
C SER A 6 -20.84 19.74 -10.70
N ARG A 7 -21.31 18.93 -11.66
CA ARG A 7 -20.65 17.70 -12.09
C ARG A 7 -19.26 17.94 -12.67
N GLU A 8 -19.08 18.99 -13.48
CA GLU A 8 -17.76 19.39 -13.99
C GLU A 8 -16.78 19.87 -12.91
N ARG A 9 -17.30 20.46 -11.83
CA ARG A 9 -16.49 20.91 -10.70
C ARG A 9 -15.99 19.71 -9.90
N ASP A 10 -16.87 18.74 -9.66
CA ASP A 10 -16.55 17.52 -8.93
C ASP A 10 -15.51 16.68 -9.67
N VAL A 11 -15.66 16.50 -10.98
CA VAL A 11 -14.67 15.78 -11.81
C VAL A 11 -13.29 16.45 -11.77
N ARG A 12 -13.23 17.79 -11.82
CA ARG A 12 -11.97 18.54 -11.72
C ARG A 12 -11.32 18.43 -10.33
N TRP A 13 -12.12 18.42 -9.26
CA TRP A 13 -11.62 18.21 -7.90
C TRP A 13 -11.08 16.79 -7.71
N VAL A 14 -11.84 15.79 -8.12
CA VAL A 14 -11.43 14.38 -8.04
C VAL A 14 -10.19 14.12 -8.87
N GLY A 15 -10.08 14.72 -10.07
CA GLY A 15 -8.89 14.58 -10.91
C GLY A 15 -7.62 15.16 -10.28
N ARG A 16 -7.72 16.34 -9.65
CA ARG A 16 -6.60 16.90 -8.88
C ARG A 16 -6.25 16.01 -7.69
N TYR A 17 -7.24 15.55 -6.94
CA TYR A 17 -7.05 14.66 -5.80
C TYR A 17 -6.35 13.35 -6.22
N ALA A 18 -6.82 12.70 -7.28
CA ALA A 18 -6.24 11.48 -7.83
C ALA A 18 -4.78 11.68 -8.25
N LYS A 19 -4.46 12.81 -8.88
CA LYS A 19 -3.08 13.18 -9.25
C LYS A 19 -2.19 13.37 -8.02
N TRP A 20 -2.67 14.10 -7.02
CA TRP A 20 -1.93 14.31 -5.78
C TRP A 20 -1.70 13.01 -5.03
N LEU A 21 -2.70 12.13 -4.98
CA LEU A 21 -2.59 10.82 -4.35
C LEU A 21 -1.54 9.94 -5.05
N ALA A 22 -1.51 9.96 -6.38
CA ALA A 22 -0.49 9.25 -7.14
C ALA A 22 0.91 9.82 -6.90
N VAL A 23 1.08 11.15 -6.92
CA VAL A 23 2.37 11.81 -6.63
C VAL A 23 2.85 11.47 -5.23
N LEU A 24 1.98 11.57 -4.23
CA LEU A 24 2.29 11.20 -2.85
C LEU A 24 2.68 9.73 -2.75
N GLY A 25 1.97 8.84 -3.45
CA GLY A 25 2.31 7.43 -3.52
C GLY A 25 3.71 7.18 -4.10
N VAL A 26 4.09 7.86 -5.20
CA VAL A 26 5.46 7.80 -5.75
C VAL A 26 6.49 8.24 -4.70
N ILE A 27 6.25 9.38 -4.05
CA ILE A 27 7.16 9.92 -3.03
C ILE A 27 7.36 8.91 -1.90
N VAL A 28 6.29 8.31 -1.40
CA VAL A 28 6.35 7.30 -0.34
C VAL A 28 7.12 6.05 -0.78
N VAL A 29 6.93 5.58 -2.02
CA VAL A 29 7.71 4.45 -2.56
C VAL A 29 9.20 4.80 -2.62
N ILE A 30 9.55 5.99 -3.13
CA ILE A 30 10.95 6.45 -3.21
C ILE A 30 11.56 6.52 -1.82
N LEU A 31 10.87 7.12 -0.85
CA LEU A 31 11.35 7.20 0.54
C LEU A 31 11.53 5.82 1.15
N GLY A 32 10.63 4.87 0.89
CA GLY A 32 10.76 3.49 1.35
C GLY A 32 11.99 2.79 0.76
N LEU A 33 12.23 2.95 -0.54
CA LEU A 33 13.43 2.42 -1.22
C LEU A 33 14.71 3.05 -0.66
N SER A 34 14.75 4.38 -0.53
CA SER A 34 15.89 5.11 0.04
C SER A 34 16.17 4.65 1.47
N TYR A 35 15.14 4.50 2.30
CA TYR A 35 15.27 3.97 3.67
C TYR A 35 15.89 2.57 3.67
N GLY A 36 15.38 1.66 2.83
CA GLY A 36 15.91 0.30 2.72
C GLY A 36 17.37 0.25 2.29
N ILE A 37 17.76 1.08 1.31
CA ILE A 37 19.13 1.19 0.82
C ILE A 37 20.05 1.75 1.92
N VAL A 38 19.69 2.88 2.52
CA VAL A 38 20.52 3.53 3.56
C VAL A 38 20.69 2.60 4.76
N ALA A 39 19.62 1.97 5.22
CA ALA A 39 19.68 1.01 6.33
C ALA A 39 20.56 -0.20 5.98
N SER A 40 20.49 -0.71 4.74
CA SER A 40 21.35 -1.81 4.31
C SER A 40 22.84 -1.40 4.22
N MET A 41 23.12 -0.19 3.73
CA MET A 41 24.48 0.35 3.61
C MET A 41 25.13 0.62 4.97
N GLU A 42 24.39 1.21 5.91
CA GLU A 42 24.85 1.45 7.28
C GLU A 42 25.28 0.15 7.97
N TRP A 43 24.71 -0.98 7.53
CA TRP A 43 24.92 -2.27 8.16
C TRP A 43 26.03 -3.07 7.50
N ALA A 44 26.21 -2.89 6.20
CA ALA A 44 27.37 -3.41 5.49
C ALA A 44 28.69 -2.83 6.02
N THR A 45 28.68 -1.63 6.61
CA THR A 45 29.87 -0.94 7.12
C THR A 45 30.15 -1.17 8.61
N LYS A 46 29.23 -1.78 9.37
CA LYS A 46 29.43 -2.07 10.80
C LYS A 46 30.31 -3.30 11.01
N ALA A 47 31.30 -3.18 11.91
CA ALA A 47 32.21 -4.28 12.28
C ALA A 47 31.50 -5.45 12.95
N VAL A 48 30.41 -5.17 13.67
CA VAL A 48 29.53 -6.20 14.26
C VAL A 48 28.38 -6.42 13.28
N LYS A 49 28.26 -7.64 12.76
CA LYS A 49 27.15 -8.02 11.90
C LYS A 49 25.84 -7.87 12.69
N PRO A 50 24.85 -7.16 12.15
CA PRO A 50 23.56 -7.06 12.77
C PRO A 50 22.94 -8.45 12.88
N GLY A 51 22.30 -8.73 14.00
CA GLY A 51 21.56 -9.97 14.17
C GLY A 51 20.47 -10.09 13.10
N VAL A 52 20.15 -11.34 12.72
CA VAL A 52 19.10 -11.68 11.74
C VAL A 52 17.79 -10.94 12.05
N LEU A 53 17.48 -10.76 13.32
CA LEU A 53 16.30 -10.05 13.83
C LEU A 53 16.21 -8.61 13.34
N VAL A 54 17.34 -7.90 13.37
CA VAL A 54 17.38 -6.50 12.97
C VAL A 54 17.22 -6.45 11.44
N MET A 55 17.84 -7.37 10.68
CA MET A 55 17.77 -7.38 9.21
C MET A 55 16.33 -7.58 8.74
N LEU A 56 15.63 -8.49 9.42
CA LEU A 56 14.19 -8.72 9.21
C LEU A 56 13.37 -7.47 9.55
N ALA A 57 13.66 -6.78 10.65
CA ALA A 57 12.96 -5.55 11.02
C ALA A 57 13.10 -4.44 9.97
N VAL A 58 14.30 -4.23 9.42
CA VAL A 58 14.54 -3.27 8.34
C VAL A 58 13.79 -3.68 7.08
N ALA A 59 13.90 -4.94 6.67
CA ALA A 59 13.23 -5.45 5.47
C ALA A 59 11.70 -5.27 5.57
N PHE A 60 11.10 -5.63 6.70
CA PHE A 60 9.66 -5.48 6.89
C PHE A 60 9.21 -4.03 7.05
N GLY A 61 10.02 -3.18 7.69
CA GLY A 61 9.79 -1.73 7.73
C GLY A 61 9.76 -1.12 6.33
N THR A 62 10.74 -1.47 5.48
CA THR A 62 10.81 -1.05 4.08
C THR A 62 9.59 -1.52 3.29
N VAL A 63 9.20 -2.80 3.41
CA VAL A 63 8.02 -3.35 2.74
C VAL A 63 6.75 -2.59 3.14
N GLY A 64 6.59 -2.24 4.42
CA GLY A 64 5.41 -1.51 4.87
C GLY A 64 5.32 -0.07 4.36
N ILE A 65 6.45 0.63 4.23
CA ILE A 65 6.49 1.97 3.64
C ILE A 65 6.15 1.87 2.15
N ILE A 66 6.83 0.99 1.41
CA ILE A 66 6.60 0.79 -0.03
C ILE A 66 5.15 0.38 -0.29
N GLY A 67 4.61 -0.56 0.49
CA GLY A 67 3.22 -1.02 0.36
C GLY A 67 2.22 0.13 0.51
N SER A 68 2.44 1.04 1.47
CA SER A 68 1.59 2.23 1.66
C SER A 68 1.61 3.16 0.44
N GLY A 69 2.79 3.36 -0.17
CA GLY A 69 2.93 4.13 -1.40
C GLY A 69 2.24 3.47 -2.60
N VAL A 70 2.35 2.14 -2.72
CA VAL A 70 1.66 1.36 -3.77
C VAL A 70 0.14 1.44 -3.63
N ILE A 71 -0.40 1.40 -2.39
CA ILE A 71 -1.84 1.59 -2.14
C ILE A 71 -2.29 2.97 -2.62
N ALA A 72 -1.56 4.03 -2.25
CA ALA A 72 -1.88 5.40 -2.66
C ALA A 72 -1.84 5.56 -4.19
N LEU A 73 -0.85 4.96 -4.86
CA LEU A 73 -0.78 4.88 -6.32
C LEU A 73 -1.99 4.17 -6.91
N GLY A 74 -2.33 2.99 -6.37
CA GLY A 74 -3.47 2.20 -6.81
C GLY A 74 -4.79 2.96 -6.71
N LEU A 75 -5.03 3.61 -5.58
CA LEU A 75 -6.20 4.46 -5.37
C LEU A 75 -6.23 5.66 -6.34
N GLY A 76 -5.09 6.31 -6.57
CA GLY A 76 -5.01 7.45 -7.48
C GLY A 76 -5.33 7.05 -8.91
N HIS A 77 -4.78 5.92 -9.37
CA HIS A 77 -5.10 5.37 -10.69
C HIS A 77 -6.56 4.90 -10.79
N LEU A 78 -7.10 4.28 -9.74
CA LEU A 78 -8.49 3.82 -9.72
C LEU A 78 -9.46 4.99 -9.84
N LEU A 79 -9.24 6.06 -9.07
CA LEU A 79 -10.04 7.28 -9.14
C LEU A 79 -9.92 7.94 -10.53
N ALA A 80 -8.71 8.07 -11.07
CA ALA A 80 -8.52 8.62 -12.41
C ALA A 80 -9.25 7.80 -13.49
N TYR A 81 -9.26 6.47 -13.35
CA TYR A 81 -9.94 5.59 -14.29
C TYR A 81 -11.47 5.65 -14.15
N ALA A 82 -11.99 5.54 -12.93
CA ALA A 82 -13.43 5.57 -12.64
C ALA A 82 -14.10 6.89 -13.05
N PHE A 83 -13.38 8.02 -12.98
CA PHE A 83 -13.91 9.34 -13.33
C PHE A 83 -13.65 9.76 -14.77
N GLY A 84 -13.26 8.84 -15.65
CA GLY A 84 -13.13 9.15 -17.06
C GLY A 84 -11.79 9.78 -17.47
N LEU A 85 -10.93 10.12 -16.51
CA LEU A 85 -9.71 10.92 -16.73
C LEU A 85 -8.56 10.13 -17.40
N SER A 86 -8.64 8.80 -17.38
CA SER A 86 -7.72 7.90 -18.07
C SER A 86 -8.47 7.08 -19.12
N GLN A 87 -7.97 7.01 -20.35
CA GLN A 87 -8.62 6.22 -21.40
C GLN A 87 -8.47 4.70 -21.23
N ARG A 88 -7.46 4.22 -20.49
CA ARG A 88 -7.20 2.78 -20.29
C ARG A 88 -6.92 2.47 -18.83
N ALA A 89 -7.37 1.31 -18.37
CA ALA A 89 -6.97 0.78 -17.07
C ALA A 89 -5.45 0.58 -17.09
N SER A 90 -4.73 1.24 -16.17
CA SER A 90 -3.28 1.11 -16.07
C SER A 90 -2.91 -0.35 -15.75
N TRP A 91 -1.68 -0.75 -16.07
CA TRP A 91 -1.19 -2.09 -15.74
C TRP A 91 -1.36 -2.42 -14.25
N LEU A 92 -1.20 -1.39 -13.40
CA LEU A 92 -1.39 -1.46 -11.95
C LEU A 92 -2.83 -1.80 -11.55
N LEU A 93 -3.84 -1.35 -12.30
CA LEU A 93 -5.24 -1.71 -12.05
C LEU A 93 -5.57 -3.10 -12.58
N ARG A 94 -5.05 -3.46 -13.77
CA ARG A 94 -5.28 -4.77 -14.41
C ARG A 94 -4.74 -5.95 -13.60
N HIS A 95 -3.65 -5.75 -12.88
CA HIS A 95 -3.03 -6.75 -12.00
C HIS A 95 -3.11 -6.35 -10.51
N GLY A 96 -3.88 -5.31 -10.21
CA GLY A 96 -3.90 -4.70 -8.89
C GLY A 96 -4.47 -5.62 -7.83
N ASP A 97 -5.42 -6.49 -8.19
CA ASP A 97 -5.98 -7.49 -7.30
C ASP A 97 -4.88 -8.45 -6.78
N LYS A 98 -4.11 -9.06 -7.69
CA LYS A 98 -2.99 -9.96 -7.35
C LYS A 98 -1.91 -9.23 -6.56
N GLY A 99 -1.59 -8.00 -6.95
CA GLY A 99 -0.61 -7.16 -6.24
C GLY A 99 -1.03 -6.84 -4.81
N LEU A 100 -2.29 -6.50 -4.60
CA LEU A 100 -2.86 -6.21 -3.28
C LEU A 100 -2.89 -7.47 -2.39
N TYR A 101 -3.22 -8.64 -2.95
CA TYR A 101 -3.13 -9.91 -2.21
C TYR A 101 -1.69 -10.28 -1.84
N ALA A 102 -0.74 -10.09 -2.76
CA ALA A 102 0.67 -10.34 -2.47
C ALA A 102 1.20 -9.42 -1.36
N LEU A 103 0.84 -8.13 -1.39
CA LEU A 103 1.16 -7.18 -0.34
C LEU A 103 0.49 -7.56 1.00
N ALA A 104 -0.76 -8.02 0.98
CA ALA A 104 -1.44 -8.49 2.18
C ALA A 104 -0.72 -9.69 2.79
N ALA A 105 -0.31 -10.66 1.95
CA ALA A 105 0.46 -11.83 2.40
C ALA A 105 1.82 -11.44 2.99
N LEU A 106 2.53 -10.49 2.37
CA LEU A 106 3.80 -9.96 2.90
C LEU A 106 3.61 -9.24 4.25
N HIS A 107 2.54 -8.46 4.39
CA HIS A 107 2.20 -7.83 5.67
C HIS A 107 1.89 -8.88 6.74
N LEU A 108 1.15 -9.93 6.41
CA LEU A 108 0.84 -11.01 7.34
C LEU A 108 2.10 -11.79 7.77
N SER A 109 2.97 -12.12 6.81
CA SER A 109 4.21 -12.85 7.11
C SER A 109 5.18 -12.01 7.95
N SER A 110 5.28 -10.71 7.66
CA SER A 110 6.07 -9.77 8.47
C SER A 110 5.62 -9.72 9.92
N TYR A 111 4.31 -9.71 10.14
CA TYR A 111 3.73 -9.71 11.47
C TYR A 111 4.05 -11.00 12.23
N LEU A 112 3.87 -12.15 11.58
CA LEU A 112 4.17 -13.45 12.19
C LEU A 112 5.64 -13.53 12.60
N VAL A 113 6.55 -13.11 11.74
CA VAL A 113 7.99 -13.12 12.04
C VAL A 113 8.32 -12.20 13.22
N ILE A 114 7.84 -10.95 13.22
CA ILE A 114 8.08 -10.01 14.34
C ILE A 114 7.51 -10.55 15.64
N THR A 115 6.33 -11.19 15.59
CA THR A 115 5.68 -11.76 16.78
C THR A 115 6.48 -12.92 17.35
N VAL A 116 6.95 -13.84 16.51
CA VAL A 116 7.80 -14.97 16.92
C VAL A 116 9.10 -14.47 17.55
N ILE A 117 9.73 -13.46 16.95
CA ILE A 117 10.96 -12.85 17.46
C ILE A 117 10.75 -12.27 18.85
N LYS A 118 9.68 -11.49 19.04
CA LYS A 118 9.39 -10.86 20.33
C LYS A 118 8.97 -11.87 21.39
N PHE A 119 8.35 -12.97 20.98
CA PHE A 119 8.01 -14.07 21.88
C PHE A 119 9.25 -14.77 22.42
N GLN A 120 10.30 -14.96 21.59
CA GLN A 120 11.57 -15.55 22.03
C GLN A 120 12.44 -14.60 22.87
N ALA A 121 12.29 -13.28 22.70
CA ALA A 121 13.08 -12.27 23.40
C ALA A 121 12.57 -11.93 24.82
N ASP A 122 11.63 -12.70 25.36
CA ASP A 122 11.08 -12.58 26.72
C ASP A 122 10.49 -11.18 27.06
N VAL A 123 10.02 -10.45 26.04
CA VAL A 123 9.48 -9.08 26.16
C VAL A 123 8.01 -9.08 26.67
N TRP A 124 7.67 -10.03 27.53
CA TRP A 124 6.30 -10.25 28.03
C TRP A 124 5.77 -9.14 28.94
N SER A 125 6.64 -8.31 29.51
CA SER A 125 6.25 -7.18 30.37
C SER A 125 5.40 -6.12 29.63
N GLN A 126 5.32 -6.20 28.30
CA GLN A 126 4.56 -5.27 27.44
C GLN A 126 3.63 -6.00 26.44
N SER A 127 2.98 -7.07 26.86
CA SER A 127 2.06 -7.88 26.03
C SER A 127 0.96 -7.07 25.32
N TRP A 128 0.51 -5.94 25.86
CA TRP A 128 -0.42 -5.03 25.18
C TRP A 128 0.20 -4.32 23.95
N LEU A 129 1.49 -4.00 23.98
CA LEU A 129 2.20 -3.42 22.83
C LEU A 129 2.32 -4.42 21.68
N LEU A 130 2.41 -5.71 21.96
CA LEU A 130 2.38 -6.78 20.95
C LEU A 130 1.02 -6.86 20.25
N VAL A 131 -0.07 -6.68 20.99
CA VAL A 131 -1.44 -6.67 20.44
C VAL A 131 -1.65 -5.45 19.54
N ILE A 132 -1.25 -4.25 19.98
CA ILE A 132 -1.39 -3.01 19.18
C ILE A 132 -0.48 -3.06 17.93
N LEU A 133 0.76 -3.51 18.10
CA LEU A 133 1.70 -3.67 16.98
C LEU A 133 1.28 -4.77 16.02
N GLY A 134 0.45 -5.72 16.46
CA GLY A 134 -0.11 -6.76 15.62
C GLY A 134 -1.42 -6.42 14.92
N LEU A 135 -2.27 -5.63 15.57
CA LEU A 135 -3.50 -5.12 14.98
C LEU A 135 -3.23 -4.26 13.74
N THR A 136 -2.16 -3.47 13.75
CA THR A 136 -1.82 -2.58 12.64
C THR A 136 -1.53 -3.31 11.31
N PRO A 137 -0.61 -4.29 11.25
CA PRO A 137 -0.37 -5.06 10.02
C PRO A 137 -1.55 -5.94 9.65
N LEU A 138 -2.30 -6.49 10.62
CA LEU A 138 -3.52 -7.24 10.34
C LEU A 138 -4.57 -6.36 9.67
N ALA A 139 -4.85 -5.18 10.23
CA ALA A 139 -5.78 -4.20 9.67
C ALA A 139 -5.35 -3.77 8.27
N ARG A 140 -4.04 -3.54 8.04
CA ARG A 140 -3.52 -3.26 6.69
C ARG A 140 -3.75 -4.40 5.72
N ALA A 141 -3.54 -5.66 6.13
CA ALA A 141 -3.82 -6.82 5.30
C ALA A 141 -5.31 -6.93 4.96
N PHE A 142 -6.21 -6.73 5.93
CA PHE A 142 -7.65 -6.69 5.68
C PHE A 142 -8.06 -5.56 4.73
N VAL A 143 -7.52 -4.35 4.91
CA VAL A 143 -7.76 -3.22 4.00
C VAL A 143 -7.28 -3.53 2.59
N LEU A 144 -6.08 -4.12 2.44
CA LEU A 144 -5.54 -4.53 1.15
C LEU A 144 -6.42 -5.57 0.45
N VAL A 145 -6.87 -6.59 1.19
CA VAL A 145 -7.79 -7.63 0.68
C VAL A 145 -9.13 -7.02 0.28
N ALA A 146 -9.71 -6.16 1.12
CA ALA A 146 -10.95 -5.45 0.82
C ALA A 146 -10.80 -4.59 -0.44
N LEU A 147 -9.67 -3.87 -0.56
CA LEU A 147 -9.38 -3.07 -1.74
C LEU A 147 -9.24 -3.93 -3.00
N GLY A 148 -8.60 -5.10 -2.89
CA GLY A 148 -8.48 -6.06 -4.00
C GLY A 148 -9.84 -6.61 -4.44
N LEU A 149 -10.72 -6.93 -3.48
CA LEU A 149 -12.09 -7.35 -3.75
C LEU A 149 -12.92 -6.25 -4.43
N ILE A 150 -12.82 -5.00 -3.93
CA ILE A 150 -13.48 -3.84 -4.53
C ILE A 150 -12.96 -3.64 -5.95
N LEU A 151 -11.65 -3.66 -6.15
CA LEU A 151 -11.03 -3.46 -7.45
C LEU A 151 -11.51 -4.51 -8.47
N ARG A 152 -11.54 -5.78 -8.07
CA ARG A 152 -12.02 -6.89 -8.90
C ARG A 152 -13.49 -6.74 -9.31
N ARG A 153 -14.32 -6.12 -8.47
CA ARG A 153 -15.75 -5.93 -8.74
C ARG A 153 -16.07 -4.62 -9.46
N VAL A 154 -15.33 -3.55 -9.19
CA VAL A 154 -15.56 -2.22 -9.75
C VAL A 154 -14.99 -2.08 -11.16
N LEU A 155 -13.82 -2.68 -11.44
CA LEU A 155 -13.21 -2.60 -12.77
C LEU A 155 -14.13 -3.05 -13.91
N PRO A 156 -14.79 -4.23 -13.83
CA PRO A 156 -15.70 -4.67 -14.89
C PRO A 156 -16.89 -3.73 -15.09
N ILE A 157 -17.44 -3.19 -14.00
CA ILE A 157 -18.58 -2.26 -14.05
C ILE A 157 -18.18 -0.96 -14.73
N VAL A 158 -16.99 -0.43 -14.41
CA VAL A 158 -16.46 0.79 -15.04
C VAL A 158 -16.18 0.55 -16.52
N GLU A 159 -15.61 -0.60 -16.88
CA GLU A 159 -15.40 -0.99 -18.29
C GLU A 159 -16.71 -1.10 -19.06
N GLU A 160 -17.70 -1.81 -18.51
CA GLU A 160 -19.02 -2.00 -19.11
C GLU A 160 -19.77 -0.66 -19.29
N SER A 161 -19.75 0.19 -18.26
CA SER A 161 -20.36 1.53 -18.32
C SER A 161 -19.75 2.44 -19.39
N ARG A 162 -18.49 2.20 -19.77
CA ARG A 162 -17.80 2.94 -20.84
C ARG A 162 -18.05 2.37 -22.23
N THR A 163 -18.33 1.08 -22.35
CA THR A 163 -18.67 0.46 -23.64
C THR A 163 -20.11 0.73 -24.08
N LEU A 164 -20.98 1.14 -23.15
CA LEU A 164 -22.38 1.47 -23.41
C LEU A 164 -22.61 2.94 -23.83
N VAL A 165 -21.57 3.78 -23.80
CA VAL A 165 -21.56 5.19 -24.22
C VAL A 165 -20.75 5.32 -25.49
#